data_AF-A0A536BAM5-F1
#
_entry.id   AF-A0A536BAM5-F1
#
_cell.length_a   1.000
_cell.length_b   1.000
_cell.length_c   1.000
_cell.angle_alpha   90.00
_cell.angle_beta   90.00
_cell.angle_gamma   90.00
#
_symmetry.space_group_name_H-M   'P 1'
#
loop_
_entity.id
_entity.type
_entity.pdbx_description
1 polymer ?
#
loop_
_entity_poly.entity_id
_entity_poly.type
_entity_poly.pdbx_seq_one_letter_code
_entity_poly.pdbx_strand_id
1 'polypeptide(L)'
;MDDRSFARFGGLAAILLALTSWAAVLAYAALVQPGGRPLGPQIFQFLYALVAFWALFAIVAVYYRTRSVGEAWAFFATLVGVAASVGTMVAAMYEVANLRQNPPLVAASPANPLGIMTFALTGLWFLVANLLLWRTRTPRVLVLLGFVAAADLVAGFVAGLSENGGVVYLAALIAGAIGGPIYWLWLGRLLRRDA
;
A
#
# COMPACT_ATOMS: atom_id res chain seq x y z
N MET A 1 -25.44 10.98 -4.65
CA MET A 1 -24.13 10.29 -4.78
C MET A 1 -24.41 8.99 -5.51
N ASP A 2 -23.67 8.66 -6.56
CA ASP A 2 -23.89 7.47 -7.42
C ASP A 2 -22.63 6.59 -7.49
N ASP A 3 -22.80 5.29 -7.72
CA ASP A 3 -21.70 4.29 -7.77
C ASP A 3 -20.61 4.71 -8.78
N ARG A 4 -20.98 5.28 -9.93
CA ARG A 4 -20.02 5.76 -10.94
C ARG A 4 -19.17 6.91 -10.43
N SER A 5 -19.78 7.84 -9.68
CA SER A 5 -19.05 8.97 -9.10
C SER A 5 -18.01 8.50 -8.07
N PHE A 6 -18.35 7.45 -7.29
CA PHE A 6 -17.42 6.85 -6.35
C PHE A 6 -16.28 6.11 -7.07
N ALA A 7 -16.56 5.33 -8.11
CA ALA A 7 -15.53 4.63 -8.88
C ALA A 7 -14.51 5.60 -9.51
N ARG A 8 -14.97 6.75 -10.04
CA ARG A 8 -14.09 7.82 -10.53
C ARG A 8 -13.22 8.41 -9.42
N PHE A 9 -13.79 8.63 -8.24
CA PHE A 9 -13.05 9.14 -7.08
C PHE A 9 -12.02 8.12 -6.58
N GLY A 10 -12.38 6.84 -6.45
CA GLY A 10 -11.43 5.80 -6.05
C GLY A 10 -10.31 5.61 -7.08
N GLY A 11 -10.60 5.80 -8.37
CA GLY A 11 -9.56 5.86 -9.40
C GLY A 11 -8.63 7.09 -9.27
N LEU A 12 -9.15 8.25 -8.86
CA LEU A 12 -8.31 9.40 -8.48
C LEU A 12 -7.46 9.08 -7.25
N ALA A 13 -8.05 8.48 -6.23
CA ALA A 13 -7.37 8.10 -5.00
C ALA A 13 -6.22 7.11 -5.29
N ALA A 14 -6.41 6.14 -6.18
CA ALA A 14 -5.34 5.25 -6.65
C ALA A 14 -4.18 6.00 -7.31
N ILE A 15 -4.46 7.05 -8.09
CA ILE A 15 -3.41 7.89 -8.69
C ILE A 15 -2.70 8.70 -7.61
N LEU A 16 -3.44 9.31 -6.68
CA LEU A 16 -2.87 10.08 -5.57
C LEU A 16 -2.01 9.19 -4.67
N LEU A 17 -2.45 7.96 -4.39
CA LEU A 17 -1.68 6.94 -3.68
C LEU A 17 -0.31 6.75 -4.33
N ALA A 18 -0.27 6.49 -5.64
CA ALA A 18 0.99 6.27 -6.35
C ALA A 18 1.93 7.49 -6.26
N LEU A 19 1.39 8.70 -6.46
CA LEU A 19 2.17 9.94 -6.38
C LEU A 19 2.67 10.20 -4.95
N THR A 20 1.84 9.98 -3.93
CA THR A 20 2.22 10.12 -2.52
C THR A 20 3.28 9.09 -2.14
N SER A 21 3.21 7.86 -2.67
CA SER A 21 4.21 6.82 -2.43
C SER A 21 5.59 7.22 -2.96
N TRP A 22 5.66 7.76 -4.18
CA TRP A 22 6.91 8.31 -4.70
C TRP A 22 7.39 9.52 -3.90
N ALA A 23 6.50 10.42 -3.49
CA ALA A 23 6.86 11.53 -2.62
C ALA A 23 7.43 11.04 -1.28
N ALA A 24 6.88 9.96 -0.70
CA ALA A 24 7.39 9.35 0.52
C ALA A 24 8.80 8.79 0.33
N VAL A 25 9.03 8.02 -0.74
CA VAL A 25 10.35 7.47 -1.07
C VAL A 25 11.39 8.59 -1.27
N LEU A 26 11.02 9.65 -2.00
CA LEU A 26 11.89 10.80 -2.21
C LEU A 26 12.18 11.54 -0.89
N ALA A 27 11.17 11.74 -0.05
CA ALA A 27 11.35 12.35 1.26
C ALA A 27 12.27 11.52 2.16
N TYR A 28 12.12 10.19 2.15
CA TYR A 28 13.01 9.30 2.88
C TYR A 28 14.45 9.46 2.37
N ALA A 29 14.67 9.33 1.06
CA ALA A 29 16.00 9.39 0.46
C ALA A 29 16.70 10.76 0.64
N ALA A 30 15.94 11.86 0.59
CA ALA A 30 16.50 13.20 0.65
C ALA A 30 16.69 13.74 2.08
N LEU A 31 15.82 13.34 3.02
CA LEU A 31 15.72 13.99 4.33
C LEU A 31 16.13 13.10 5.50
N VAL A 32 16.19 11.77 5.32
CA VAL A 32 16.64 10.86 6.38
C VAL A 32 18.16 10.80 6.35
N GLN A 33 18.77 11.38 7.37
CA GLN A 33 20.23 11.40 7.53
C GLN A 33 20.64 10.69 8.84
N PRO A 34 21.70 9.87 8.83
CA PRO A 34 22.25 9.30 10.05
C PRO A 34 22.62 10.40 11.06
N GLY A 35 22.13 10.30 12.29
CA GLY A 35 22.36 11.30 13.34
C GLY A 35 21.64 12.65 13.13
N GLY A 36 20.78 12.75 12.11
CA GLY A 36 20.03 13.96 11.80
C GLY A 36 18.78 14.15 12.67
N ARG A 37 18.09 15.28 12.46
CA ARG A 37 16.79 15.55 13.10
C ARG A 37 15.72 14.57 12.60
N PRO A 38 14.72 14.22 13.41
CA PRO A 38 13.66 13.26 13.04
C PRO A 38 12.66 13.80 12.01
N LEU A 39 12.89 14.99 11.44
CA LEU A 39 11.98 15.62 10.47
C LEU A 39 11.80 14.75 9.21
N GLY A 40 12.89 14.20 8.66
CA GLY A 40 12.82 13.33 7.48
C GLY A 40 11.96 12.08 7.72
N PRO A 41 12.23 11.29 8.77
CA PRO A 41 11.38 10.18 9.17
C PRO A 41 9.92 10.59 9.44
N GLN A 42 9.67 11.75 10.06
CA GLN A 42 8.30 12.24 10.31
C GLN A 42 7.54 12.51 9.00
N ILE A 43 8.18 13.18 8.04
CA ILE A 43 7.57 13.46 6.74
C ILE A 43 7.29 12.16 5.99
N PHE A 44 8.25 11.22 5.99
CA PHE A 44 8.07 9.90 5.39
C PHE A 44 6.85 9.19 6.00
N GLN A 45 6.76 9.10 7.33
CA GLN A 45 5.65 8.41 8.00
C GLN A 45 4.31 9.11 7.75
N PHE A 46 4.28 10.43 7.73
CA PHE A 46 3.06 11.17 7.37
C PHE A 46 2.58 10.85 5.95
N LEU A 47 3.49 10.87 4.98
CA LEU A 47 3.19 10.51 3.60
C LEU A 47 2.78 9.04 3.47
N TYR A 48 3.39 8.14 4.24
CA TYR A 48 3.03 6.73 4.25
C TYR A 48 1.62 6.48 4.82
N ALA A 49 1.22 7.20 5.86
CA ALA A 49 -0.17 7.21 6.31
C ALA A 49 -1.13 7.76 5.24
N LEU A 50 -0.73 8.78 4.50
CA LEU A 50 -1.53 9.34 3.41
C LEU A 50 -1.68 8.37 2.24
N VAL A 51 -0.65 7.57 1.92
CA VAL A 51 -0.75 6.44 0.97
C VAL A 51 -1.86 5.47 1.40
N ALA A 52 -1.85 5.06 2.68
CA ALA A 52 -2.84 4.16 3.22
C ALA A 52 -4.26 4.76 3.24
N PHE A 53 -4.38 6.07 3.52
CA PHE A 53 -5.65 6.79 3.44
C PHE A 53 -6.23 6.76 2.02
N TRP A 54 -5.43 7.05 0.99
CA TRP A 54 -5.88 6.97 -0.40
C TRP A 54 -6.27 5.54 -0.81
N ALA A 55 -5.56 4.54 -0.28
CA ALA A 55 -5.85 3.13 -0.54
C ALA A 55 -7.27 2.74 -0.14
N LEU A 56 -7.83 3.30 0.95
CA LEU A 56 -9.21 3.01 1.38
C LEU A 56 -10.23 3.19 0.24
N PHE A 57 -10.21 4.35 -0.41
CA PHE A 57 -11.15 4.67 -1.49
C PHE A 57 -10.87 3.84 -2.75
N ALA A 58 -9.60 3.63 -3.07
CA ALA A 58 -9.19 2.84 -4.22
C ALA A 58 -9.62 1.37 -4.07
N ILE A 59 -9.46 0.79 -2.89
CA ILE A 59 -9.86 -0.59 -2.55
C ILE A 59 -11.36 -0.77 -2.66
N VAL A 60 -12.16 0.20 -2.18
CA VAL A 60 -13.61 0.17 -2.34
C VAL A 60 -14.00 0.34 -3.81
N ALA A 61 -13.29 1.14 -4.62
CA ALA A 61 -13.56 1.20 -6.06
C ALA A 61 -13.24 -0.13 -6.78
N VAL A 62 -12.22 -0.86 -6.33
CA VAL A 62 -11.92 -2.21 -6.84
C VAL A 62 -13.07 -3.18 -6.55
N TYR A 63 -13.71 -3.10 -5.38
CA TYR A 63 -14.90 -3.89 -5.06
C TYR A 63 -15.97 -3.79 -6.15
N TYR A 64 -16.34 -2.56 -6.53
CA TYR A 64 -17.36 -2.34 -7.55
C TYR A 64 -16.97 -2.91 -8.91
N ARG A 65 -15.67 -2.95 -9.24
CA ARG A 65 -15.13 -3.56 -10.46
C ARG A 65 -15.19 -5.09 -10.43
N THR A 66 -14.99 -5.71 -9.27
CA THR A 66 -14.84 -7.17 -9.14
C THR A 66 -16.08 -7.88 -8.60
N ARG A 67 -17.05 -7.18 -8.00
CA ARG A 67 -18.23 -7.81 -7.37
C ARG A 67 -19.05 -8.69 -8.33
N SER A 68 -19.11 -8.33 -9.61
CA SER A 68 -19.86 -9.07 -10.63
C SER A 68 -19.29 -10.45 -10.97
N VAL A 69 -18.02 -10.71 -10.65
CA VAL A 69 -17.36 -12.01 -10.91
C VAL A 69 -17.17 -12.87 -9.66
N GLY A 70 -17.55 -12.35 -8.48
CA GLY A 70 -17.40 -13.04 -7.20
C GLY A 70 -17.59 -12.10 -6.02
N GLU A 71 -18.84 -11.84 -5.64
CA GLU A 71 -19.21 -10.83 -4.64
C GLU A 71 -18.61 -11.11 -3.25
N ALA A 72 -18.73 -12.33 -2.73
CA ALA A 72 -18.21 -12.69 -1.41
C ALA A 72 -16.68 -12.51 -1.32
N TRP A 73 -15.95 -12.92 -2.37
CA TRP A 73 -14.49 -12.75 -2.44
C TRP A 73 -14.10 -11.29 -2.64
N ALA A 74 -14.87 -10.51 -3.40
CA ALA A 74 -14.65 -9.09 -3.56
C ALA A 74 -14.84 -8.36 -2.22
N PHE A 75 -15.91 -8.68 -1.49
CA PHE A 75 -16.18 -8.12 -0.16
C PHE A 75 -15.08 -8.50 0.85
N PHE A 76 -14.67 -9.77 0.87
CA PHE A 76 -13.54 -10.23 1.69
C PHE A 76 -12.26 -9.44 1.39
N ALA A 77 -11.91 -9.29 0.10
CA ALA A 77 -10.76 -8.50 -0.29
C ALA A 77 -10.90 -7.05 0.21
N THR A 78 -12.07 -6.43 0.07
CA THR A 78 -12.31 -5.07 0.60
C THR A 78 -12.06 -4.99 2.09
N LEU A 79 -12.58 -5.92 2.90
CA LEU A 79 -12.35 -5.94 4.35
C LEU A 79 -10.86 -6.06 4.68
N VAL A 80 -10.15 -7.00 4.05
CA VAL A 80 -8.71 -7.21 4.26
C VAL A 80 -7.92 -5.96 3.90
N GLY A 81 -8.20 -5.36 2.74
CA GLY A 81 -7.51 -4.17 2.27
C GLY A 81 -7.78 -2.93 3.13
N VAL A 82 -9.02 -2.76 3.61
CA VAL A 82 -9.39 -1.68 4.54
C VAL A 82 -8.67 -1.88 5.88
N ALA A 83 -8.65 -3.10 6.42
CA ALA A 83 -7.92 -3.41 7.65
C ALA A 83 -6.41 -3.12 7.50
N ALA A 84 -5.80 -3.52 6.38
CA ALA A 84 -4.39 -3.23 6.07
C ALA A 84 -4.13 -1.71 6.03
N SER A 85 -5.03 -0.96 5.38
CA SER A 85 -4.91 0.49 5.22
C SER A 85 -5.05 1.22 6.56
N VAL A 86 -6.04 0.86 7.37
CA VAL A 86 -6.23 1.43 8.70
C VAL A 86 -5.04 1.09 9.61
N GLY A 87 -4.61 -0.17 9.64
CA GLY A 87 -3.45 -0.60 10.44
C GLY A 87 -2.19 0.16 10.07
N THR A 88 -1.92 0.32 8.77
CA THR A 88 -0.77 1.08 8.25
C THR A 88 -0.85 2.56 8.64
N MET A 89 -2.03 3.17 8.51
CA MET A 89 -2.24 4.56 8.89
C MET A 89 -2.03 4.80 10.39
N VAL A 90 -2.57 3.93 11.25
CA VAL A 90 -2.38 4.01 12.70
C VAL A 90 -0.91 3.84 13.06
N ALA A 91 -0.24 2.82 12.51
CA ALA A 91 1.18 2.58 12.74
C ALA A 91 2.04 3.78 12.34
N ALA A 92 1.81 4.33 11.15
CA ALA A 92 2.57 5.48 10.66
C ALA A 92 2.32 6.75 11.50
N MET A 93 1.07 7.01 11.91
CA MET A 93 0.75 8.15 12.77
C MET A 93 1.32 8.00 14.18
N TYR A 94 1.35 6.79 14.72
CA TYR A 94 2.01 6.48 15.98
C TYR A 94 3.52 6.77 15.90
N GLU A 95 4.18 6.36 14.80
CA GLU A 95 5.58 6.69 14.57
C GLU A 95 5.83 8.19 14.45
N VAL A 96 4.95 8.94 13.78
CA VAL A 96 5.04 10.42 13.77
C VAL A 96 4.98 10.99 15.18
N ALA A 97 4.06 10.50 16.02
CA ALA A 97 3.94 10.95 17.40
C ALA A 97 5.19 10.63 18.24
N ASN A 98 5.75 9.43 18.09
CA ASN A 98 6.98 9.03 18.76
C ASN A 98 8.17 9.90 18.31
N LEU A 99 8.33 10.09 17.00
CA LEU A 99 9.43 10.88 16.43
C LEU A 99 9.37 12.36 16.86
N ARG A 100 8.20 12.90 17.20
CA ARG A 100 8.08 14.28 17.75
C ARG A 100 8.65 14.42 19.15
N GLN A 101 8.76 13.32 19.90
CA GLN A 101 9.44 13.31 21.20
C GLN A 101 10.97 13.37 21.04
N ASN A 102 11.46 13.41 19.78
CA ASN A 102 12.87 13.46 19.41
C ASN A 102 13.71 12.33 20.05
N PRO A 103 13.26 11.06 19.98
CA PRO A 103 14.02 9.93 20.49
C PRO A 103 15.31 9.74 19.67
N PRO A 104 16.34 9.08 20.23
CA PRO A 104 17.45 8.57 19.44
C PRO A 104 16.90 7.75 18.26
N LEU A 105 17.41 8.02 17.05
CA LEU A 105 17.02 7.25 15.87
C LEU A 105 17.68 5.87 15.94
N VAL A 106 16.90 4.86 16.26
CA VAL A 106 17.32 3.45 16.27
C VAL A 106 16.82 2.78 14.98
N ALA A 107 17.58 1.81 14.47
CA ALA A 107 17.14 1.01 13.33
C ALA A 107 15.79 0.35 13.63
N ALA A 108 14.86 0.41 12.67
CA ALA A 108 13.56 -0.23 12.82
C ALA A 108 13.73 -1.75 12.91
N SER A 109 13.04 -2.38 13.87
CA SER A 109 13.03 -3.84 13.98
C SER A 109 12.35 -4.46 12.75
N PRO A 110 13.02 -5.38 12.03
CA PRO A 110 12.38 -6.13 10.95
C PRO A 110 11.19 -6.96 11.44
N ALA A 111 11.22 -7.40 12.70
CA ALA A 111 10.14 -8.13 13.36
C ALA A 111 9.07 -7.23 13.98
N ASN A 112 8.97 -5.96 13.58
CA ASN A 112 7.90 -5.08 14.03
C ASN A 112 6.53 -5.70 13.64
N PRO A 113 5.66 -6.03 14.61
CA PRO A 113 4.40 -6.72 14.34
C PRO A 113 3.45 -5.92 13.44
N LEU A 114 3.50 -4.58 13.50
CA LEU A 114 2.69 -3.73 12.63
C LEU A 114 3.21 -3.79 11.18
N GLY A 115 4.53 -3.79 10.99
CA GLY A 115 5.14 -3.95 9.67
C GLY A 115 4.83 -5.32 9.05
N ILE A 116 5.00 -6.39 9.84
CA ILE A 116 4.65 -7.76 9.45
C ILE A 116 3.18 -7.85 9.05
N MET A 117 2.27 -7.29 9.86
CA MET A 117 0.83 -7.28 9.57
C MET A 117 0.52 -6.53 8.27
N THR A 118 1.14 -5.37 8.03
CA THR A 118 0.95 -4.61 6.79
C THR A 118 1.39 -5.43 5.57
N PHE A 119 2.57 -6.06 5.61
CA PHE A 119 3.02 -6.94 4.52
C PHE A 119 2.03 -8.08 4.27
N ALA A 120 1.59 -8.77 5.32
CA ALA A 120 0.67 -9.90 5.22
C ALA A 120 -0.69 -9.50 4.63
N LEU A 121 -1.33 -8.48 5.20
CA LEU A 121 -2.68 -8.09 4.80
C LEU A 121 -2.70 -7.42 3.42
N THR A 122 -1.73 -6.55 3.12
CA THR A 122 -1.63 -5.93 1.79
C THR A 122 -1.27 -6.98 0.73
N GLY A 123 -0.37 -7.92 1.03
CA GLY A 123 -0.05 -9.03 0.13
C GLY A 123 -1.27 -9.92 -0.15
N LEU A 124 -2.02 -10.28 0.88
CA LEU A 124 -3.27 -11.03 0.76
C LEU A 124 -4.32 -10.27 -0.08
N TRP A 125 -4.45 -8.96 0.14
CA TRP A 125 -5.32 -8.12 -0.68
C TRP A 125 -4.92 -8.17 -2.15
N PHE A 126 -3.64 -7.98 -2.47
CA PHE A 126 -3.15 -8.04 -3.85
C PHE A 126 -3.44 -9.39 -4.48
N LEU A 127 -3.20 -10.49 -3.75
CA LEU A 127 -3.48 -11.84 -4.25
C LEU A 127 -4.97 -12.01 -4.60
N VAL A 128 -5.88 -11.74 -3.67
CA VAL A 128 -7.31 -12.00 -3.87
C VAL A 128 -7.90 -11.02 -4.90
N ALA A 129 -7.58 -9.73 -4.82
CA ALA A 129 -8.06 -8.74 -5.77
C ALA A 129 -7.61 -9.09 -7.20
N ASN A 130 -6.37 -9.55 -7.39
CA ASN A 130 -5.87 -9.90 -8.72
C ASN A 130 -6.42 -11.23 -9.24
N LEU A 131 -6.71 -12.22 -8.38
CA LEU A 131 -7.47 -13.40 -8.79
C LEU A 131 -8.86 -13.03 -9.36
N LEU A 132 -9.52 -12.02 -8.78
CA LEU A 132 -10.80 -11.52 -9.28
C LEU A 132 -10.62 -10.68 -10.55
N LEU A 133 -9.66 -9.76 -10.57
CA LEU A 133 -9.38 -8.94 -11.76
C LEU A 133 -9.00 -9.79 -12.97
N TRP A 134 -8.37 -10.95 -12.76
CA TRP A 134 -8.10 -11.95 -13.80
C TRP A 134 -9.37 -12.45 -14.51
N ARG A 135 -10.53 -12.39 -13.86
CA ARG A 135 -11.82 -12.80 -14.44
C ARG A 135 -12.58 -11.65 -15.09
N THR A 136 -12.02 -10.44 -15.05
CA THR A 136 -12.60 -9.24 -15.66
C THR A 136 -11.90 -8.89 -16.99
N ARG A 137 -12.30 -7.79 -17.64
CA ARG A 137 -11.63 -7.23 -18.84
C ARG A 137 -10.34 -6.44 -18.51
N THR A 138 -9.78 -6.62 -17.32
CA THR A 138 -8.57 -5.92 -16.89
C THR A 138 -7.35 -6.44 -17.68
N PRO A 139 -6.43 -5.56 -18.15
CA PRO A 139 -5.24 -5.98 -18.90
C PRO A 139 -4.42 -7.03 -18.13
N ARG A 140 -4.06 -8.14 -18.78
CA ARG A 140 -3.35 -9.27 -18.14
C ARG A 140 -2.04 -8.87 -17.50
N VAL A 141 -1.29 -7.97 -18.15
CA VAL A 141 -0.02 -7.45 -17.63
C VAL A 141 -0.21 -6.71 -16.30
N LEU A 142 -1.30 -5.94 -16.14
CA LEU A 142 -1.60 -5.26 -14.89
C LEU A 142 -1.92 -6.28 -13.78
N VAL A 143 -2.64 -7.35 -14.10
CA VAL A 143 -2.97 -8.38 -13.11
C VAL A 143 -1.73 -9.17 -12.71
N LEU A 144 -0.83 -9.48 -13.67
CA LEU A 144 0.47 -10.09 -13.38
C LEU A 144 1.33 -9.20 -12.48
N LEU A 145 1.36 -7.88 -12.73
CA LEU A 145 2.04 -6.93 -11.85
C LEU A 145 1.48 -6.98 -10.42
N GLY A 146 0.16 -7.14 -10.28
CA GLY A 146 -0.48 -7.32 -8.98
C GLY A 146 -0.07 -8.62 -8.27
N PHE A 147 0.11 -9.73 -9.00
CA PHE A 147 0.67 -10.96 -8.44
C PHE A 147 2.15 -10.83 -8.05
N VAL A 148 2.94 -10.10 -8.83
CA VAL A 148 4.33 -9.78 -8.48
C VAL A 148 4.37 -8.95 -7.19
N ALA A 149 3.49 -7.95 -7.05
CA ALA A 149 3.36 -7.19 -5.81
C ALA A 149 2.93 -8.06 -4.62
N ALA A 150 2.01 -9.01 -4.83
CA ALA A 150 1.64 -9.97 -3.78
C ALA A 150 2.85 -10.81 -3.33
N ALA A 151 3.62 -11.34 -4.28
CA ALA A 151 4.81 -12.15 -3.99
C ALA A 151 5.90 -11.36 -3.24
N ASP A 152 6.15 -10.12 -3.67
CA ASP A 152 7.07 -9.19 -3.02
C ASP A 152 6.69 -8.92 -1.55
N LEU A 153 5.41 -8.63 -1.29
CA LEU A 153 4.90 -8.39 0.06
C LEU A 153 4.92 -9.66 0.93
N VAL A 154 4.66 -10.84 0.36
CA VAL A 154 4.80 -12.12 1.07
C VAL A 154 6.27 -12.39 1.43
N ALA A 155 7.21 -12.09 0.53
CA ALA A 155 8.64 -12.18 0.84
C ALA A 155 9.02 -11.22 1.99
N GLY A 156 8.52 -9.98 1.97
CA GLY A 156 8.68 -9.03 3.07
C GLY A 156 8.12 -9.54 4.40
N PHE A 157 6.94 -10.16 4.39
CA PHE A 157 6.33 -10.78 5.57
C PHE A 157 7.19 -11.91 6.16
N VAL A 158 7.63 -12.86 5.33
CA VAL A 158 8.47 -13.99 5.78
C VAL A 158 9.83 -13.50 6.27
N ALA A 159 10.40 -12.49 5.60
CA ALA A 159 11.64 -11.85 6.03
C ALA A 159 11.49 -11.16 7.40
N GLY A 160 10.37 -10.49 7.66
CA GLY A 160 10.08 -9.89 8.95
C GLY A 160 10.01 -10.91 10.08
N LEU A 161 9.36 -12.06 9.85
CA LEU A 161 9.30 -13.16 10.81
C LEU A 161 10.65 -13.82 11.12
N SER A 162 11.61 -13.71 10.19
CA SER A 162 12.97 -14.26 10.33
C SER A 162 14.01 -13.19 10.69
N GLU A 163 13.56 -11.99 11.06
CA GLU A 163 14.40 -10.84 11.41
C GLU A 163 15.38 -10.42 10.29
N ASN A 164 15.08 -10.76 9.03
CA ASN A 164 15.91 -10.41 7.89
C ASN A 164 15.62 -8.99 7.40
N GLY A 165 16.24 -8.00 8.04
CA GLY A 165 16.06 -6.58 7.73
C GLY A 165 16.42 -6.18 6.30
N GLY A 166 17.39 -6.85 5.68
CA GLY A 166 17.78 -6.56 4.29
C GLY A 166 16.67 -6.88 3.29
N VAL A 167 16.03 -8.04 3.43
CA VAL A 167 14.92 -8.42 2.54
C VAL A 167 13.67 -7.60 2.83
N VAL A 168 13.39 -7.28 4.11
CA VAL A 168 12.29 -6.36 4.49
C VAL A 168 12.46 -4.99 3.81
N TYR A 169 13.68 -4.44 3.83
CA TYR A 169 13.99 -3.18 3.17
C TYR A 169 13.78 -3.26 1.65
N LEU A 170 14.27 -4.32 1.00
CA LEU A 170 14.10 -4.50 -0.45
C LEU A 170 12.64 -4.63 -0.85
N ALA A 171 11.85 -5.42 -0.10
CA ALA A 171 10.42 -5.58 -0.34
C ALA A 171 9.67 -4.24 -0.14
N ALA A 172 9.97 -3.50 0.93
CA ALA A 172 9.40 -2.18 1.14
C ALA A 172 9.75 -1.20 0.02
N LEU A 173 10.99 -1.23 -0.47
CA LEU A 173 11.45 -0.38 -1.56
C LEU A 173 10.76 -0.74 -2.89
N ILE A 174 10.68 -2.02 -3.24
CA ILE A 174 10.00 -2.46 -4.47
C ILE A 174 8.52 -2.11 -4.40
N ALA A 175 7.84 -2.46 -3.31
CA ALA A 175 6.44 -2.15 -3.10
C ALA A 175 6.16 -0.64 -3.12
N GLY A 176 7.00 0.18 -2.47
CA GLY A 176 6.80 1.61 -2.29
C GLY A 176 7.30 2.51 -3.43
N ALA A 177 8.31 2.07 -4.19
CA ALA A 177 8.93 2.88 -5.25
C ALA A 177 8.57 2.41 -6.66
N ILE A 178 8.28 1.12 -6.86
CA ILE A 178 8.14 0.53 -8.21
C ILE A 178 6.80 -0.17 -8.36
N GLY A 179 6.67 -1.37 -7.79
CA GLY A 179 5.55 -2.28 -8.05
C GLY A 179 4.20 -1.69 -7.66
N GLY A 180 4.09 -1.19 -6.42
CA GLY A 180 2.86 -0.59 -5.90
C GLY A 180 2.43 0.67 -6.67
N PRO A 181 3.29 1.71 -6.79
CA PRO A 181 2.94 2.93 -7.51
C PRO A 181 2.55 2.71 -8.97
N ILE A 182 3.30 1.88 -9.70
CA ILE A 182 2.99 1.59 -11.12
C ILE A 182 1.64 0.87 -11.22
N TYR A 183 1.39 -0.12 -10.36
CA TYR A 183 0.12 -0.84 -10.32
C TYR A 183 -1.05 0.12 -10.04
N TRP A 184 -0.96 0.92 -8.97
CA TRP A 184 -2.04 1.82 -8.56
C TRP A 184 -2.27 2.95 -9.55
N LEU A 185 -1.21 3.51 -10.15
CA LEU A 185 -1.33 4.52 -11.20
C LEU A 185 -2.08 3.97 -12.42
N TRP A 186 -1.74 2.76 -12.87
CA TRP A 186 -2.40 2.14 -14.03
C TRP A 186 -3.84 1.75 -13.70
N LEU A 187 -4.06 1.04 -12.58
CA LEU A 187 -5.39 0.65 -12.14
C LEU A 187 -6.30 1.86 -11.92
N GLY A 188 -5.78 2.94 -11.34
CA GLY A 188 -6.52 4.19 -11.13
C GLY A 188 -6.98 4.83 -12.44
N ARG A 189 -6.13 4.84 -13.47
CA ARG A 189 -6.51 5.30 -14.82
C ARG A 189 -7.62 4.43 -15.41
N LEU A 190 -7.58 3.10 -15.24
CA LEU A 190 -8.63 2.21 -15.72
C LEU A 190 -9.95 2.43 -14.98
N LEU A 191 -9.92 2.51 -13.65
CA LEU A 191 -11.11 2.78 -12.83
C LEU A 191 -11.80 4.09 -13.22
N ARG A 192 -11.04 5.13 -13.58
CA ARG A 192 -11.62 6.40 -14.05
C ARG A 192 -12.20 6.34 -15.46
N ARG A 193 -11.59 5.56 -16.36
CA ARG A 193 -12.04 5.40 -17.75
C ARG A 193 -13.31 4.56 -17.84
N ASP A 194 -13.43 3.56 -16.97
CA ASP A 194 -14.51 2.56 -17.02
C ASP A 194 -15.76 2.97 -16.20
N ALA A 195 -15.71 4.12 -15.51
CA ALA A 195 -16.75 4.60 -14.59
C ALA A 195 -17.74 5.60 -15.21
#